data_AF-A0A2G6ES69-F1
#
_entry.id   AF-A0A2G6ES69-F1
#
_cell.length_a   1.000
_cell.length_b   1.000
_cell.length_c   1.000
_cell.angle_alpha   90.00
_cell.angle_beta   90.00
_cell.angle_gamma   90.00
#
_symmetry.space_group_name_H-M   'P 1'
#
loop_
_entity.id
_entity.type
_entity.pdbx_description
1 polymer ?
#
loop_
_entity_poly.entity_id
_entity_poly.type
_entity_poly.pdbx_seq_one_letter_code
_entity_poly.pdbx_strand_id
1 'polypeptide(L)' 'MSETALAAEALQLMEQHKISALPVLNTRQKLVGALNMHDLLRAGIA' A
#
# COMPACT_ATOMS: atom_id res chain seq x y z
N MET A 1 5.13 -4.27 -1.84
CA MET A 1 5.28 -2.98 -2.57
C MET A 1 6.64 -2.39 -2.29
N SER A 2 7.26 -1.73 -3.28
CA SER A 2 8.51 -0.98 -3.09
C SER A 2 8.23 0.36 -2.39
N GLU A 3 9.22 0.92 -1.71
CA GLU A 3 9.15 2.21 -1.00
C GLU A 3 8.73 3.40 -1.90
N THR A 4 8.85 3.24 -3.22
CA THR A 4 8.50 4.26 -4.23
C THR A 4 7.15 4.04 -4.93
N ALA A 5 6.34 3.07 -4.48
CA ALA A 5 5.03 2.82 -5.11
C ALA A 5 4.05 3.98 -4.87
N LEU A 6 3.30 4.37 -5.89
CA LEU A 6 2.30 5.43 -5.77
C LEU A 6 1.11 4.94 -4.92
N ALA A 7 0.68 5.78 -3.98
CA ALA A 7 -0.42 5.47 -3.07
C ALA A 7 -1.74 5.13 -3.81
N ALA A 8 -2.01 5.80 -4.92
CA ALA A 8 -3.19 5.54 -5.75
C ALA A 8 -3.18 4.15 -6.40
N GLU A 9 -2.00 3.70 -6.85
CA GLU A 9 -1.84 2.37 -7.46
C GLU A 9 -1.99 1.27 -6.39
N ALA A 10 -1.44 1.50 -5.19
CA ALA A 10 -1.63 0.61 -4.06
C ALA A 10 -3.13 0.47 -3.68
N LEU A 11 -3.87 1.59 -3.68
CA LEU A 11 -5.30 1.59 -3.41
C LEU A 11 -6.09 0.82 -4.48
N GLN A 12 -5.79 1.04 -5.75
CA GLN A 12 -6.43 0.32 -6.86
C GLN A 12 -6.18 -1.19 -6.77
N LEU A 13 -4.94 -1.61 -6.47
CA LEU A 13 -4.59 -3.02 -6.29
C LEU A 13 -5.35 -3.64 -5.11
N MET A 14 -5.47 -2.89 -4.01
CA MET A 14 -6.23 -3.29 -2.83
C MET A 14 -7.70 -3.55 -3.15
N GLU A 15 -8.35 -2.65 -3.89
CA GLU A 15 -9.75 -2.80 -4.31
C GLU A 15 -9.92 -4.01 -5.24
N GLN A 16 -9.07 -4.13 -6.25
CA GLN A 16 -9.12 -5.21 -7.23
C GLN A 16 -8.98 -6.59 -6.60
N HIS A 17 -8.16 -6.70 -5.55
CA HIS A 17 -7.88 -7.97 -4.88
C HIS A 17 -8.66 -8.15 -3.57
N LYS A 18 -9.54 -7.21 -3.21
CA LYS A 18 -10.32 -7.21 -1.95
C LYS A 18 -9.45 -7.38 -0.71
N ILE A 19 -8.27 -6.77 -0.71
CA ILE A 19 -7.32 -6.78 0.41
C ILE A 19 -7.27 -5.39 1.04
N SER A 20 -7.29 -5.31 2.36
CA SER A 20 -7.30 -4.04 3.10
C SER A 20 -5.91 -3.58 3.55
N ALA A 21 -4.90 -4.43 3.42
CA ALA A 21 -3.53 -4.15 3.84
C ALA A 21 -2.49 -4.70 2.85
N LEU A 22 -1.39 -3.98 2.68
CA LEU A 22 -0.25 -4.37 1.86
C LEU A 22 1.07 -4.27 2.65
N PRO A 23 1.92 -5.31 2.65
CA PRO A 23 3.24 -5.21 3.27
C PRO A 23 4.18 -4.33 2.43
N VAL A 24 4.95 -3.50 3.12
CA VAL A 24 6.01 -2.68 2.54
C VAL A 24 7.34 -3.38 2.79
N LEU A 25 8.02 -3.72 1.69
CA LEU A 25 9.33 -4.35 1.73
C LEU A 25 10.37 -3.33 1.27
N ASN A 26 11.55 -3.34 1.89
CA ASN A 26 12.69 -2.60 1.36
C ASN A 26 13.33 -3.34 0.17
N THR A 27 14.34 -2.73 -0.44
CA THR A 27 15.05 -3.28 -1.61
C THR A 27 15.71 -4.65 -1.36
N ARG A 28 15.94 -5.01 -0.10
CA ARG A 28 16.49 -6.31 0.31
C ARG A 28 15.41 -7.33 0.66
N GLN A 29 14.16 -7.10 0.26
CA GLN A 29 12.99 -7.92 0.56
C GLN A 29 12.73 -8.10 2.06
N LYS A 30 13.19 -7.17 2.90
CA LYS A 30 12.86 -7.18 4.33
C LYS A 30 11.59 -6.39 4.56
N LEU A 31 10.69 -6.93 5.38
CA LEU A 31 9.51 -6.22 5.85
C LEU A 31 9.93 -5.01 6.68
N VAL A 32 9.48 -3.82 6.28
CA VAL A 32 9.76 -2.56 6.96
C VAL A 32 8.50 -1.81 7.39
N GLY A 33 7.33 -2.26 6.95
CA GLY A 33 6.06 -1.67 7.35
C GLY A 33 4.86 -2.29 6.64
N ALA A 34 3.71 -1.65 6.79
CA ALA A 34 2.48 -2.02 6.10
C ALA A 34 1.67 -0.75 5.75
N LEU A 35 0.93 -0.81 4.65
CA LEU A 35 -0.06 0.18 4.24
C LEU A 35 -1.44 -0.39 4.51
N ASN A 36 -2.32 0.37 5.15
CA ASN A 36 -3.74 0.04 5.24
C ASN A 36 -4.54 0.94 4.31
N MET A 37 -5.57 0.37 3.68
CA MET A 37 -6.49 1.09 2.80
C MET A 37 -7.14 2.30 3.49
N HIS A 38 -7.54 2.14 4.76
CA HIS A 38 -8.14 3.24 5.52
C HIS A 38 -7.20 4.43 5.73
N ASP A 39 -5.90 4.17 5.85
CA ASP A 39 -4.90 5.24 6.04
C ASP A 39 -4.69 6.00 4.73
N LEU A 40 -4.69 5.29 3.59
CA LEU A 40 -4.62 5.89 2.25
C LEU A 40 -5.84 6.77 1.97
N LEU A 41 -7.05 6.28 2.28
CA LEU A 41 -8.29 7.05 2.12
C LEU A 41 -8.33 8.29 3.02
N ARG A 42 -7.89 8.15 4.27
CA ARG A 42 -7.80 9.28 5.23
C ARG A 42 -6.77 10.32 4.82
N ALA A 43 -5.70 9.91 4.14
CA ALA A 43 -4.67 10.81 3.62
C ALA A 43 -5.15 11.63 2.41
N GLY A 44 -6.40 11.43 1.94
CA GLY A 44 -6.97 12.17 0.81
C GLY A 44 -6.49 11.65 -0.55
N ILE A 45 -5.97 10.42 -0.60
CA ILE A 45 -5.66 9.73 -1.85
C ILE A 45 -6.98 9.16 -2.39
N ALA A 46 -7.58 9.86 -3.37
CA ALA A 46 -8.78 9.46 -4.10
C ALA A 46 -8.69 9.94 -5.55
#